data_AF-A0A7Y0PBC2-F1
#
_entry.id   AF-A0A7Y0PBC2-F1
#
_cell.length_a   1.000
_cell.length_b   1.000
_cell.length_c   1.000
_cell.angle_alpha   90.00
_cell.angle_beta   90.00
_cell.angle_gamma   90.00
#
_symmetry.space_group_name_H-M   'P 1'
#
loop_
_entity.id
_entity.type
_entity.pdbx_description
1 polymer ?
#
loop_
_entity_poly.entity_id
_entity_poly.type
_entity_poly.pdbx_seq_one_letter_code
_entity_poly.pdbx_strand_id
1 'polypeptide(L)'
;MADTDDVGTTVEAAETKLVVEVVSPSNAGTDRLLKPQLYAAAKIGWYLRVEQPLESVELHLQRLDGDHYTSADVANPGQLLASEEPFPFELEVASLVRRGRRL
;
A
#
# COMPACT_ATOMS: atom_id res chain seq x y z
N MET A 1 -29.45 -6.51 -11.70
CA MET A 1 -28.42 -6.28 -12.73
C MET A 1 -27.58 -5.13 -12.22
N ALA A 2 -26.50 -5.43 -11.49
CA ALA A 2 -25.53 -4.41 -11.13
C ALA A 2 -24.60 -4.28 -12.32
N ASP A 3 -24.74 -3.16 -13.00
CA ASP A 3 -23.78 -2.64 -13.95
C ASP A 3 -22.47 -2.40 -13.17
N THR A 4 -21.46 -3.21 -13.45
CA THR A 4 -20.09 -2.98 -12.99
C THR A 4 -19.21 -3.20 -14.20
N ASP A 5 -19.36 -2.27 -15.13
CA ASP A 5 -18.36 -2.01 -16.16
C ASP A 5 -17.16 -1.30 -15.50
N ASP A 6 -16.57 -1.91 -14.46
CA ASP A 6 -15.23 -1.55 -14.03
C ASP A 6 -14.29 -2.23 -15.02
N VAL A 7 -13.94 -1.52 -16.09
CA VAL A 7 -12.78 -1.86 -16.91
C VAL A 7 -11.56 -1.68 -16.00
N GLY A 8 -11.32 -2.69 -15.17
CA GLY A 8 -10.12 -2.81 -14.38
C GLY A 8 -8.95 -2.78 -15.35
N THR A 9 -8.03 -1.83 -15.16
CA THR A 9 -6.77 -1.86 -15.89
C THR A 9 -5.93 -3.01 -15.32
N THR A 10 -5.80 -4.09 -16.09
CA THR A 10 -4.92 -5.21 -15.73
C THR A 10 -3.48 -4.86 -16.09
N VAL A 11 -2.57 -4.99 -15.13
CA VAL A 11 -1.13 -4.82 -15.33
C VAL A 11 -0.45 -6.15 -15.07
N GLU A 12 0.52 -6.52 -15.91
CA GLU A 12 1.32 -7.72 -15.71
C GLU A 12 2.17 -7.58 -14.43
N ALA A 13 2.18 -8.62 -13.60
CA ALA A 13 2.91 -8.57 -12.32
C ALA A 13 4.40 -8.32 -12.52
N ALA A 14 4.99 -8.85 -13.60
CA ALA A 14 6.40 -8.62 -13.96
C ALA A 14 6.73 -7.15 -14.29
N GLU A 15 5.74 -6.37 -14.73
CA GLU A 15 5.87 -4.95 -15.03
C GLU A 15 5.60 -4.08 -13.80
N THR A 16 4.98 -4.64 -12.76
CA THR A 16 4.63 -3.94 -11.53
C THR A 16 5.84 -3.76 -10.62
N LYS A 17 6.24 -2.51 -10.34
CA LYS A 17 7.39 -2.21 -9.49
C LYS A 17 7.04 -2.03 -8.02
N LEU A 18 5.88 -1.44 -7.74
CA LEU A 18 5.34 -1.17 -6.42
C LEU A 18 3.84 -1.47 -6.43
N VAL A 19 3.38 -2.25 -5.47
CA VAL A 19 1.95 -2.34 -5.14
C VAL A 19 1.68 -1.47 -3.91
N VAL A 20 0.68 -0.62 -3.99
CA VAL A 20 0.19 0.17 -2.84
C VAL A 20 -1.17 -0.39 -2.44
N GLU A 21 -1.30 -0.83 -1.19
CA GLU A 21 -2.54 -1.39 -0.66
C GLU A 21 -3.07 -0.58 0.51
N VAL A 22 -4.31 -0.09 0.36
CA VAL A 22 -5.06 0.54 1.43
C VAL A 22 -5.89 -0.51 2.16
N VAL A 23 -5.52 -0.79 3.41
CA VAL A 23 -6.14 -1.87 4.19
C VAL A 23 -7.53 -1.45 4.63
N SER A 24 -8.55 -2.14 4.11
CA SER A 24 -9.93 -1.91 4.56
C SER A 24 -10.16 -2.47 5.97
N PRO A 25 -10.90 -1.75 6.84
CA PRO A 25 -11.22 -2.23 8.19
C PRO A 25 -12.05 -3.53 8.20
N SER A 26 -12.83 -3.77 7.14
CA SER A 26 -13.88 -4.80 7.09
C SER A 26 -13.39 -6.22 6.78
N ASN A 27 -12.16 -6.39 6.27
CA ASN A 27 -11.60 -7.69 5.87
C ASN A 27 -10.10 -7.84 6.17
N ALA A 28 -9.59 -7.09 7.16
CA ALA A 28 -8.17 -6.89 7.38
C ALA A 28 -7.35 -8.18 7.61
N GLY A 29 -7.90 -9.20 8.28
CA GLY A 29 -7.13 -10.40 8.65
C GLY A 29 -6.68 -11.25 7.46
N THR A 30 -7.61 -11.58 6.56
CA THR A 30 -7.33 -12.41 5.38
C THR A 30 -6.57 -11.61 4.31
N ASP A 31 -6.95 -10.34 4.11
CA ASP A 31 -6.30 -9.47 3.11
C ASP A 31 -4.84 -9.19 3.46
N ARG A 32 -4.52 -8.95 4.73
CA ARG A 32 -3.15 -8.65 5.20
C ARG A 32 -2.18 -9.81 5.02
N LEU A 33 -2.66 -11.05 4.88
CA LEU A 33 -1.80 -12.23 4.74
C LEU A 33 -1.77 -12.75 3.31
N LEU A 34 -2.94 -12.91 2.69
CA LEU A 34 -3.04 -13.57 1.39
C LEU A 34 -2.46 -12.70 0.27
N LYS A 35 -2.81 -11.42 0.20
CA LYS A 35 -2.38 -10.57 -0.93
C LYS A 35 -0.87 -10.34 -0.95
N PRO A 36 -0.19 -10.04 0.17
CA PRO A 36 1.27 -9.94 0.17
C PRO A 36 1.97 -11.23 -0.28
N GLN A 37 1.43 -12.40 0.10
CA GLN A 37 1.97 -13.69 -0.38
C GLN A 37 1.81 -13.84 -1.89
N LEU A 38 0.65 -13.48 -2.45
CA LEU A 38 0.41 -13.52 -3.90
C LEU A 38 1.35 -12.56 -4.65
N TYR A 39 1.56 -11.34 -4.15
CA TYR A 39 2.47 -10.37 -4.76
C TYR A 39 3.93 -10.83 -4.68
N ALA A 40 4.35 -11.42 -3.56
CA ALA A 40 5.69 -11.98 -3.39
C ALA A 40 5.93 -13.19 -4.30
N ALA A 41 4.94 -14.08 -4.43
CA ALA A 41 4.98 -15.20 -5.38
C ALA A 41 5.09 -14.71 -6.83
N ALA A 42 4.45 -13.58 -7.15
CA ALA A 42 4.55 -12.93 -8.45
C ALA A 42 5.82 -12.07 -8.63
N LYS A 43 6.74 -12.06 -7.64
CA LYS A 43 8.05 -11.38 -7.67
C LYS A 43 7.97 -9.86 -7.86
N ILE A 44 6.92 -9.24 -7.33
CA ILE A 44 6.84 -7.77 -7.23
C ILE A 44 7.85 -7.31 -6.16
N GLY A 45 8.72 -6.36 -6.51
CA GLY A 45 9.86 -6.00 -5.68
C GLY A 45 9.49 -5.20 -4.42
N TRP A 46 8.43 -4.41 -4.49
CA TRP A 46 8.05 -3.48 -3.43
C TRP A 46 6.56 -3.52 -3.13
N TYR A 47 6.25 -3.38 -1.85
CA TYR A 47 4.89 -3.35 -1.32
C TYR A 47 4.77 -2.22 -0.30
N LEU A 48 3.79 -1.34 -0.48
CA LEU A 48 3.45 -0.29 0.46
C LEU A 48 2.09 -0.60 1.07
N ARG A 49 2.06 -0.93 2.35
CA ARG A 49 0.83 -1.12 3.11
C ARG A 49 0.42 0.18 3.79
N VAL A 50 -0.80 0.63 3.51
CA VAL A 50 -1.42 1.81 4.11
C VAL A 50 -2.44 1.32 5.15
N GLU A 51 -2.09 1.43 6.42
CA GLU A 51 -2.98 1.12 7.53
C GLU A 51 -3.81 2.34 7.90
N GLN A 52 -5.07 2.12 8.29
CA GLN A 52 -6.00 3.18 8.65
C GLN A 52 -6.52 2.97 10.09
N PRO A 53 -5.69 3.20 11.12
CA PRO A 53 -6.19 3.30 12.48
C PRO A 53 -7.18 4.47 12.60
N LEU A 54 -7.93 4.51 13.70
CA LEU A 54 -8.97 5.53 13.90
C LEU A 54 -8.41 6.93 13.64
N GLU A 55 -9.01 7.65 12.68
CA GLU A 55 -8.66 9.02 12.28
C GLU A 55 -7.18 9.25 11.90
N SER A 56 -6.45 8.20 11.51
CA SER A 56 -5.02 8.27 11.18
C SER A 56 -4.66 7.38 10.00
N VAL A 57 -3.43 7.56 9.51
CA VAL A 57 -2.82 6.75 8.45
C VAL A 57 -1.41 6.41 8.88
N GLU A 58 -1.01 5.15 8.67
CA GLU A 58 0.36 4.67 8.82
C GLU A 58 0.81 4.03 7.50
N LEU A 59 2.06 4.29 7.11
CA LEU A 59 2.64 3.76 5.88
C LEU A 59 3.76 2.79 6.22
N HIS A 60 3.71 1.59 5.67
CA HIS A 60 4.75 0.57 5.81
C HIS A 60 5.30 0.23 4.43
N LEU A 61 6.48 0.75 4.10
CA LEU A 61 7.19 0.39 2.88
C LEU A 61 7.98 -0.89 3.13
N GLN A 62 7.82 -1.86 2.25
CA GLN A 62 8.44 -3.17 2.36
C GLN A 62 9.10 -3.59 1.05
N ARG A 63 10.22 -4.29 1.17
CA ARG A 63 10.99 -4.82 0.04
C ARG A 63 10.95 -6.35 0.05
N LEU A 64 10.80 -6.96 -1.12
CA LEU A 64 10.85 -8.40 -1.27
C LEU A 64 12.26 -8.91 -0.96
N ASP A 65 12.35 -9.88 -0.05
CA ASP A 65 13.54 -10.64 0.30
C ASP A 65 13.22 -12.14 0.19
N GLY A 66 13.75 -12.77 -0.85
CA GLY A 66 13.38 -14.13 -1.24
C GLY A 66 11.90 -14.26 -1.64
N ASP A 67 11.10 -14.79 -0.72
CA ASP A 67 9.67 -15.05 -0.88
C ASP A 67 8.79 -14.25 0.09
N HIS A 68 9.37 -13.33 0.88
CA HIS A 68 8.66 -12.57 1.88
C HIS A 68 9.04 -11.09 1.84
N TYR A 69 8.10 -10.22 2.20
CA TYR A 69 8.37 -8.79 2.34
C TYR A 69 8.98 -8.45 3.70
N THR A 70 10.07 -7.70 3.71
CA THR A 70 10.73 -7.17 4.91
C THR A 70 10.56 -5.67 5.00
N SER A 71 10.55 -5.11 6.21
CA SER A 71 10.37 -3.67 6.42
C SER A 71 11.55 -2.88 5.85
N ALA A 72 11.27 -1.94 4.95
CA ALA A 72 12.24 -0.98 4.44
C ALA A 72 12.13 0.35 5.20
N ASP A 73 10.91 0.86 5.39
CA ASP A 73 10.65 2.08 6.15
C ASP A 73 9.21 2.13 6.69
N VAL A 74 8.98 2.95 7.72
CA VAL A 74 7.66 3.19 8.32
C VAL A 74 7.47 4.68 8.61
N ALA A 75 6.37 5.25 8.12
CA ALA A 75 5.98 6.61 8.41
C ALA A 75 4.63 6.68 9.13
N ASN A 76 4.62 7.33 10.29
CA ASN A 76 3.46 7.56 11.15
C ASN A 76 2.84 8.94 10.89
N PRO A 77 1.70 9.28 11.52
CA PRO A 77 1.11 10.61 11.38
C PRO A 77 2.10 11.75 11.62
N GLY A 78 2.15 12.71 10.70
CA GLY A 78 3.06 13.86 10.73
C GLY A 78 4.47 13.59 10.22
N GLN A 79 4.77 12.37 9.75
CA GLN A 79 6.05 12.02 9.14
C GLN A 79 5.98 12.04 7.60
N LEU A 80 7.15 12.06 6.97
CA LEU A 80 7.35 11.91 5.53
C LEU A 80 7.86 10.49 5.26
N LEU A 81 7.27 9.79 4.30
CA LEU A 81 7.87 8.60 3.70
C LEU A 81 8.58 9.00 2.42
N ALA A 82 9.87 8.71 2.30
CA ALA A 82 10.64 8.99 1.09
C ALA A 82 11.44 7.75 0.69
N SER A 83 11.55 7.49 -0.61
CA SER A 83 12.37 6.39 -1.12
C SER A 83 12.88 6.71 -2.52
N GLU A 84 14.12 6.28 -2.81
CA GLU A 84 14.71 6.32 -4.16
C GLU A 84 14.39 5.07 -4.98
N GLU A 85 13.98 3.99 -4.32
CA GLU A 85 13.56 2.72 -4.93
C GLU A 85 12.09 2.42 -4.63
N PRO A 86 11.34 1.79 -5.55
CA PRO A 86 11.74 1.40 -6.91
C PRO A 86 11.87 2.58 -7.89
N PHE A 87 11.44 3.76 -7.47
CA PHE A 87 11.62 5.04 -8.14
C PHE A 87 11.53 6.14 -7.06
N PRO A 88 12.09 7.33 -7.30
CA PRO A 88 12.04 8.42 -6.34
C PRO A 88 10.59 8.87 -6.07
N PHE A 89 10.20 8.89 -4.79
CA PHE A 89 8.94 9.47 -4.34
C PHE A 89 9.04 10.02 -2.91
N GLU A 90 8.11 10.92 -2.58
CA GLU A 90 7.91 11.46 -1.24
C GLU A 90 6.41 11.52 -0.93
N LEU A 91 6.01 11.11 0.27
CA LEU A 91 4.63 11.09 0.75
C LEU A 91 4.54 11.67 2.16
N GLU A 92 3.92 12.85 2.29
CA GLU A 92 3.61 13.42 3.60
C GLU A 92 2.35 12.76 4.16
N VAL A 93 2.45 12.04 5.26
CA VAL A 93 1.32 11.27 5.83
C VAL A 93 0.13 12.18 6.17
N ALA A 94 0.38 13.39 6.65
CA ALA A 94 -0.66 14.36 6.98
C ALA A 94 -1.48 14.83 5.76
N SER A 95 -0.97 14.66 4.54
CA SER A 95 -1.68 14.99 3.31
C SER A 95 -2.71 13.93 2.90
N LEU A 96 -2.59 12.70 3.42
CA LEU A 96 -3.42 11.54 3.04
C LEU A 96 -4.73 11.45 3.83
N VAL A 97 -4.83 12.15 4.97
CA VAL A 97 -6.06 12.22 5.74
C VAL A 97 -7.00 13.28 5.16
N ARG A 98 -8.29 12.95 5.07
CA ARG A 98 -9.30 13.91 4.63
C ARG A 98 -9.26 15.12 5.57
N ARG A 99 -8.88 16.29 5.05
CA ARG A 99 -9.01 17.55 5.80
C ARG A 99 -10.49 17.70 6.17
N GLY A 100 -10.83 17.50 7.44
CA GLY A 100 -12.17 17.69 7.94
C GLY A 100 -12.67 19.06 7.50
N ARG A 101 -13.83 19.12 6.85
CA ARG A 101 -14.49 20.38 6.54
C ARG A 101 -14.83 20.99 7.90
N ARG A 102 -14.04 21.97 8.34
CA ARG A 102 -14.24 22.69 9.58
C ARG A 102 -15.62 23.38 9.48
N LEU A 103 -16.60 22.85 10.20
CA LEU A 103 -17.88 23.52 10.46
C LEU A 103 -17.68 24.56 11.56
#